data_AF-S8CMW3-F1
#
_entry.id   AF-S8CMW3-F1
#
_cell.length_a   1.000
_cell.length_b   1.000
_cell.length_c   1.000
_cell.angle_alpha   90.00
_cell.angle_beta   90.00
_cell.angle_gamma   90.00
#
_symmetry.space_group_name_H-M   'P 1'
#
loop_
_entity.id
_entity.type
_entity.pdbx_description
1 polymer ?
#
loop_
_entity_poly.entity_id
_entity_poly.type
_entity_poly.pdbx_seq_one_letter_code
_entity_poly.pdbx_strand_id
1 'polypeptide(L)'
;SSDSKKKKEKLKCIPGFIFMCNQQSKLDCFQYRVFGLPLSKEKIVKEIKPGAKLFLYDFDVKLLYGVYQATCVGRLNLEPDAFNGKYPAQVKFSIFKECLPLQESSMRQLIKENYVGSKFNQELSLKHVRKLLTSFRPLTSLSSSLPSQD
;
A
#
# COMPACT_ATOMS: atom_id res chain seq x y z
N SER A 1 -6.13 -35.57 -30.53
CA SER A 1 -7.05 -35.52 -29.38
C SER A 1 -6.22 -35.48 -28.11
N SER A 2 -5.67 -34.33 -27.71
CA SER A 2 -6.35 -33.18 -27.08
C SER A 2 -6.78 -33.50 -25.65
N ASP A 3 -5.90 -33.24 -24.68
CA ASP A 3 -6.24 -32.82 -23.32
C ASP A 3 -4.96 -32.33 -22.59
N SER A 4 -4.46 -31.13 -22.88
CA SER A 4 -4.79 -29.91 -22.14
C SER A 4 -4.76 -30.07 -20.61
N LYS A 5 -3.67 -30.63 -20.05
CA LYS A 5 -3.29 -30.43 -18.63
C LYS A 5 -2.97 -28.95 -18.38
N LYS A 6 -4.03 -28.17 -18.22
CA LYS A 6 -4.07 -26.78 -17.78
C LYS A 6 -3.42 -26.71 -16.40
N LYS A 7 -2.12 -26.41 -16.39
CA LYS A 7 -1.36 -26.05 -15.19
C LYS A 7 -2.08 -24.85 -14.59
N LYS A 8 -2.89 -25.06 -13.55
CA LYS A 8 -3.40 -24.00 -12.68
C LYS A 8 -2.18 -23.36 -12.03
N GLU A 9 -1.55 -22.42 -12.73
CA GLU A 9 -0.77 -21.38 -12.07
C GLU A 9 -1.75 -20.71 -11.11
N LYS A 10 -1.66 -21.04 -9.81
CA LYS A 10 -2.30 -20.25 -8.78
C LYS A 10 -1.78 -18.83 -9.02
N LEU A 11 -2.64 -17.96 -9.54
CA LEU A 11 -2.33 -16.55 -9.74
C LEU A 11 -1.94 -16.00 -8.35
N LYS A 12 -0.64 -15.88 -8.08
CA LYS A 12 -0.14 -15.33 -6.82
C LYS A 12 -0.61 -13.88 -6.79
N CYS A 13 -1.55 -13.59 -5.91
CA CYS A 13 -2.11 -12.26 -5.73
C CYS A 13 -1.69 -11.77 -4.36
N ILE A 14 -1.05 -10.61 -4.32
CA ILE A 14 -0.65 -9.97 -3.06
C ILE A 14 -1.90 -9.30 -2.46
N PRO A 15 -2.37 -9.71 -1.27
CA PRO A 15 -3.58 -9.13 -0.69
C PRO A 15 -3.35 -7.72 -0.15
N GLY A 16 -2.11 -7.39 0.22
CA GLY A 16 -1.72 -6.02 0.49
C GLY A 16 -0.21 -5.80 0.48
N PHE A 17 0.19 -4.55 0.32
CA PHE A 17 1.59 -4.17 0.14
C PHE A 17 1.89 -2.82 0.79
N ILE A 18 3.09 -2.68 1.35
CA ILE A 18 3.61 -1.43 1.91
C ILE A 18 4.62 -0.82 0.94
N PHE A 19 4.27 0.30 0.32
CA PHE A 19 5.19 1.13 -0.43
C PHE A 19 5.99 2.01 0.51
N MET A 20 7.22 2.36 0.13
CA MET A 20 8.08 3.25 0.93
C MET A 20 8.17 4.58 0.21
N CYS A 21 8.17 5.67 0.95
CA CYS A 21 8.46 7.00 0.45
C CYS A 21 9.31 7.79 1.44
N ASN A 22 9.84 8.88 0.92
CA ASN A 22 10.34 10.02 1.69
C ASN A 22 9.42 11.23 1.47
N GLN A 23 9.71 12.34 2.11
CA GLN A 23 8.94 13.58 1.96
C GLN A 23 8.74 14.00 0.49
N GLN A 24 9.77 13.83 -0.35
CA GLN A 24 9.72 14.22 -1.76
C GLN A 24 8.79 13.31 -2.59
N SER A 25 9.03 12.01 -2.57
CA SER A 25 8.23 11.04 -3.34
C SER A 25 6.80 10.91 -2.81
N LYS A 26 6.57 11.22 -1.53
CA LYS A 26 5.22 11.26 -0.95
C LYS A 26 4.31 12.25 -1.68
N LEU A 27 4.82 13.43 -2.04
CA LEU A 27 4.04 14.44 -2.76
C LEU A 27 3.61 13.90 -4.14
N ASP A 28 4.55 13.32 -4.88
CA ASP A 28 4.29 12.69 -6.18
C ASP A 28 3.24 11.58 -6.06
N CYS A 29 3.32 10.75 -5.01
CA CYS A 29 2.36 9.68 -4.79
C CYS A 29 0.91 10.22 -4.72
N PHE A 30 0.70 11.33 -4.02
CA PHE A 30 -0.63 11.91 -3.86
C PHE A 30 -1.07 12.75 -5.05
N GLN A 31 -0.15 13.49 -5.67
CA GLN A 31 -0.40 14.31 -6.85
C GLN A 31 -0.83 13.44 -8.04
N TYR A 32 -0.07 12.37 -8.34
CA TYR A 32 -0.32 11.50 -9.49
C TYR A 32 -1.18 10.27 -9.16
N ARG A 33 -1.60 10.09 -7.89
CA ARG A 33 -2.41 8.96 -7.40
C ARG A 33 -1.81 7.59 -7.75
N VAL A 34 -0.49 7.49 -7.65
CA VAL A 34 0.29 6.31 -8.01
C VAL A 34 1.32 5.99 -6.93
N PHE A 35 1.54 4.72 -6.64
CA PHE A 35 2.72 4.28 -5.88
C PHE A 35 3.73 3.64 -6.81
N GLY A 36 5.00 3.96 -6.59
CA GLY A 36 6.11 3.51 -7.43
C GLY A 36 7.12 2.63 -6.70
N LEU A 37 7.72 1.71 -7.43
CA LEU A 37 8.91 0.94 -7.05
C LEU A 37 9.96 1.03 -8.18
N PRO A 38 11.24 0.74 -7.88
CA PRO A 38 12.26 0.58 -8.91
C PRO A 38 11.91 -0.50 -9.92
N LEU A 39 12.45 -0.39 -11.15
CA LEU A 39 12.21 -1.34 -12.24
C LEU A 39 12.47 -2.81 -11.85
N SER A 40 13.47 -3.05 -11.01
CA SER A 40 13.81 -4.39 -10.51
C SER A 40 12.67 -5.10 -9.75
N LYS A 41 11.67 -4.35 -9.28
CA LYS A 41 10.49 -4.86 -8.58
C LYS A 41 9.22 -4.96 -9.46
N GLU A 42 9.35 -4.86 -10.78
CA GLU A 42 8.23 -4.99 -11.72
C GLU A 42 7.38 -6.26 -11.48
N LYS A 43 8.04 -7.40 -11.22
CA LYS A 43 7.35 -8.68 -10.97
C LYS A 43 6.41 -8.59 -9.78
N ILE A 44 6.84 -7.95 -8.68
CA ILE A 44 6.04 -7.76 -7.47
C ILE A 44 4.82 -6.88 -7.78
N VAL A 45 5.03 -5.78 -8.49
CA VAL A 45 3.98 -4.84 -8.87
C VAL A 45 2.90 -5.51 -9.72
N LYS A 46 3.28 -6.40 -10.65
CA LYS A 46 2.32 -7.18 -11.46
C LYS A 46 1.48 -8.18 -10.66
N GLU A 47 1.94 -8.61 -9.48
CA GLU A 47 1.17 -9.46 -8.55
C GLU A 47 0.13 -8.66 -7.73
N ILE A 48 0.23 -7.33 -7.72
CA ILE A 48 -0.77 -6.44 -7.12
C ILE A 48 -1.94 -6.28 -8.09
N LYS A 49 -3.12 -6.73 -7.67
CA LYS A 49 -4.36 -6.70 -8.45
C LYS A 49 -5.33 -5.65 -7.91
N PRO A 50 -6.30 -5.17 -8.73
CA PRO A 50 -7.37 -4.33 -8.25
C PRO A 50 -8.01 -4.92 -7.00
N GLY A 51 -8.26 -4.07 -6.01
CA GLY A 51 -8.83 -4.50 -4.74
C GLY A 51 -7.81 -4.76 -3.62
N ALA A 52 -6.53 -4.98 -3.93
CA ALA A 52 -5.48 -5.16 -2.93
C ALA A 52 -5.32 -3.91 -2.04
N LYS A 53 -5.05 -4.11 -0.75
CA LYS A 53 -4.89 -3.01 0.21
C LYS A 53 -3.47 -2.49 0.21
N LEU A 54 -3.32 -1.20 -0.04
CA LEU A 54 -2.03 -0.55 -0.14
C LEU A 54 -1.83 0.40 1.04
N PHE A 55 -0.58 0.48 1.49
CA PHE A 55 -0.15 1.39 2.54
C PHE A 55 1.11 2.10 2.08
N LEU A 56 1.35 3.30 2.60
CA LEU A 56 2.52 4.10 2.29
C LEU A 56 3.30 4.37 3.57
N TYR A 57 4.51 3.86 3.68
CA TYR A 57 5.39 4.09 4.81
C TYR A 57 6.40 5.19 4.49
N ASP A 58 6.34 6.27 5.25
CA ASP A 58 7.30 7.36 5.20
C ASP A 58 8.42 7.08 6.20
N PHE A 59 9.61 6.79 5.69
CA PHE A 59 10.75 6.41 6.52
C PHE A 59 11.44 7.61 7.18
N ASP A 60 11.21 8.83 6.70
CA ASP A 60 11.80 10.04 7.30
C ASP A 60 11.12 10.32 8.66
N VAL A 61 9.80 10.22 8.70
CA VAL A 61 9.00 10.48 9.91
C VAL A 61 8.46 9.23 10.60
N LYS A 62 8.76 8.04 10.06
CA LYS A 62 8.38 6.73 10.63
C LYS A 62 6.87 6.56 10.82
N LEU A 63 6.10 6.97 9.81
CA LEU A 63 4.65 6.91 9.79
C LEU A 63 4.14 6.06 8.62
N LEU A 64 3.12 5.24 8.91
CA LEU A 64 2.39 4.47 7.92
C LEU A 64 1.04 5.15 7.61
N TYR A 65 0.86 5.56 6.37
CA TYR A 65 -0.36 6.13 5.83
C TYR A 65 -1.22 5.07 5.16
N GLY A 66 -2.53 5.23 5.27
CA GLY A 66 -3.52 4.30 4.76
C GLY A 66 -4.92 4.70 5.24
N VAL A 67 -5.98 4.06 4.75
CA VAL A 67 -5.95 2.82 3.95
C VAL A 67 -6.22 3.16 2.49
N TYR A 68 -5.38 2.65 1.58
CA TYR A 68 -5.57 2.78 0.14
C TYR A 68 -5.95 1.43 -0.50
N GLN A 69 -6.46 1.49 -1.72
CA GLN A 69 -6.79 0.31 -2.50
C GLN A 69 -6.27 0.45 -3.93
N ALA A 70 -5.68 -0.62 -4.45
CA ALA A 70 -5.27 -0.68 -5.85
C ALA A 70 -6.49 -0.58 -6.77
N THR A 71 -6.46 0.32 -7.74
CA THR A 71 -7.53 0.50 -8.73
C THR A 71 -7.24 -0.24 -10.03
N CYS A 72 -5.98 -0.59 -10.27
CA CYS A 72 -5.54 -1.31 -11.46
C CYS A 72 -4.56 -2.45 -11.11
N VAL A 73 -4.30 -3.32 -12.08
CA VAL A 73 -3.14 -4.22 -12.02
C VAL A 73 -1.88 -3.36 -12.13
N GLY A 74 -0.87 -3.63 -11.31
CA GLY A 74 0.40 -2.91 -11.40
C GLY A 74 1.12 -3.13 -12.74
N ARG A 75 1.70 -2.06 -13.29
CA ARG A 75 2.39 -2.04 -14.58
C ARG A 75 3.54 -1.03 -14.57
N LEU A 76 4.35 -1.03 -15.63
CA LEU A 76 5.36 0.01 -15.82
C LEU A 76 4.72 1.30 -16.33
N ASN A 77 5.22 2.45 -15.86
CA ASN A 77 4.96 3.79 -16.36
C ASN A 77 3.46 4.11 -16.57
N LEU A 78 2.64 3.82 -15.56
CA LEU A 78 1.23 4.20 -15.55
C LEU A 78 1.04 5.72 -15.56
N GLU A 79 1.95 6.43 -14.89
CA GLU A 79 2.13 7.88 -14.87
C GLU A 79 3.62 8.16 -15.13
N PRO A 80 4.00 8.41 -16.40
CA PRO A 80 5.40 8.64 -16.78
C PRO A 80 6.02 9.88 -16.13
N ASP A 81 5.20 10.90 -15.84
CA ASP A 81 5.64 12.16 -15.24
C ASP A 81 5.87 12.07 -13.73
N ALA A 82 5.43 10.98 -13.09
CA ALA A 82 5.61 10.78 -11.66
C ALA A 82 7.08 10.44 -11.32
N PHE A 83 7.56 10.95 -10.18
CA PHE A 83 8.87 10.63 -9.61
C PHE A 83 10.07 10.95 -10.50
N ASN A 84 9.89 11.80 -11.52
CA ASN A 84 10.87 12.05 -12.58
C ASN A 84 11.44 10.74 -13.17
N GLY A 85 10.60 9.72 -13.33
CA GLY A 85 10.98 8.41 -13.87
C GLY A 85 11.78 7.49 -12.95
N LYS A 86 12.07 7.88 -11.70
CA LYS A 86 12.86 7.05 -10.77
C LYS A 86 12.17 5.75 -10.34
N TYR A 87 10.84 5.73 -10.36
CA TYR A 87 10.02 4.60 -9.91
C TYR A 87 9.02 4.18 -10.99
N PRO A 88 9.49 3.49 -12.05
CA PRO A 88 8.67 3.13 -13.19
C PRO A 88 7.68 2.00 -12.90
N ALA A 89 7.94 1.13 -11.91
CA ALA A 89 7.03 0.03 -11.58
C ALA A 89 5.90 0.54 -10.66
N GLN A 90 4.70 0.73 -11.22
CA GLN A 90 3.67 1.57 -10.64
C GLN A 90 2.33 0.86 -10.41
N VAL A 91 1.58 1.33 -9.41
CA VAL A 91 0.20 0.93 -9.12
C VAL A 91 -0.65 2.17 -8.84
N LYS A 92 -1.75 2.36 -9.57
CA LYS A 92 -2.73 3.42 -9.24
C LYS A 92 -3.55 3.01 -8.02
N PHE A 93 -3.90 4.01 -7.20
CA PHE A 93 -4.67 3.78 -5.99
C PHE A 93 -5.79 4.80 -5.79
N SER A 94 -6.79 4.41 -5.01
CA SER A 94 -7.79 5.31 -4.43
C SER A 94 -7.74 5.25 -2.91
N ILE A 95 -8.29 6.29 -2.27
CA ILE A 95 -8.48 6.29 -0.82
C ILE A 95 -9.62 5.33 -0.50
N PHE A 96 -9.32 4.27 0.26
CA PHE A 96 -10.33 3.33 0.73
C PHE A 96 -10.93 3.77 2.07
N LYS A 97 -10.11 4.34 2.95
CA LYS A 97 -10.55 4.89 4.23
C LYS A 97 -9.63 6.04 4.64
N GLU A 98 -10.23 7.18 4.96
CA GLU A 98 -9.53 8.34 5.52
C GLU A 98 -9.25 8.13 7.01
N CYS A 99 -7.98 8.01 7.36
CA CYS A 99 -7.54 7.69 8.71
C CYS A 99 -6.32 8.50 9.12
N LEU A 100 -6.11 8.62 10.43
CA LEU A 100 -4.84 9.10 10.98
C LEU A 100 -3.71 8.11 10.67
N PRO A 101 -2.48 8.59 10.41
CA PRO A 101 -1.34 7.71 10.19
C PRO A 101 -1.00 6.90 11.45
N LEU A 102 -0.43 5.72 11.24
CA LEU A 102 0.02 4.83 12.30
C LEU A 102 1.52 4.99 12.54
N GLN A 103 1.95 5.02 13.80
CA GLN A 103 3.38 5.03 14.12
C GLN A 103 4.08 3.70 13.78
N GLU A 104 5.36 3.77 13.44
CA GLU A 104 6.19 2.57 13.17
C GLU A 104 6.14 1.57 14.33
N SER A 105 6.18 2.02 15.58
CA SER A 105 6.12 1.16 16.77
C SER A 105 4.86 0.28 16.78
N SER A 106 3.69 0.86 16.50
CA SER A 106 2.43 0.14 16.37
C SER A 106 2.42 -0.76 15.14
N MET A 107 2.86 -0.27 13.98
CA MET A 107 2.98 -1.08 12.77
C MET A 107 3.83 -2.34 13.02
N ARG A 108 4.99 -2.18 13.66
CA ARG A 108 5.92 -3.27 13.98
C ARG A 108 5.29 -4.36 14.81
N GLN A 109 4.38 -4.02 15.73
CA GLN A 109 3.64 -5.02 16.51
C GLN A 109 2.63 -5.79 15.63
N LEU A 110 2.00 -5.12 14.66
CA LEU A 110 0.96 -5.73 13.80
C LEU A 110 1.54 -6.70 12.77
N ILE A 111 2.71 -6.36 12.22
CA ILE A 111 3.42 -7.13 11.18
C ILE A 111 4.75 -7.70 11.68
N LYS A 112 4.85 -8.02 12.98
CA LYS A 112 6.08 -8.51 13.62
C LYS A 112 6.72 -9.70 12.88
N GLU A 113 5.88 -10.58 12.32
CA GLU A 113 6.29 -11.75 11.54
C GLU A 113 7.04 -11.38 10.23
N ASN A 114 6.86 -10.15 9.71
CA ASN A 114 7.56 -9.66 8.52
C ASN A 114 8.91 -8.99 8.84
N TYR A 115 9.25 -8.77 10.11
CA TYR A 115 10.48 -8.09 10.49
C TYR A 115 11.67 -9.06 10.62
N VAL A 116 12.80 -8.66 10.05
CA VAL A 116 14.11 -9.27 10.26
C VAL A 116 15.05 -8.17 10.73
N GLY A 117 15.28 -8.12 12.05
CA GLY A 117 16.01 -7.02 12.70
C GLY A 117 15.23 -5.70 12.62
N SER A 118 15.80 -4.71 11.93
CA SER A 118 15.20 -3.39 11.68
C SER A 118 14.47 -3.28 10.35
N LYS A 119 14.67 -4.23 9.42
CA LYS A 119 14.02 -4.24 8.11
C LYS A 119 12.76 -5.10 8.16
N PHE A 120 11.78 -4.79 7.32
CA PHE A 120 10.56 -5.59 7.18
C PHE A 120 10.25 -5.90 5.71
N ASN A 121 9.60 -7.04 5.48
CA ASN A 121 9.05 -7.38 4.17
C ASN A 121 7.78 -6.57 3.90
N GLN A 122 7.72 -5.96 2.72
CA GLN A 122 6.63 -5.10 2.25
C GLN A 122 5.37 -5.89 1.83
N GLU A 123 5.51 -7.17 1.48
CA GLU A 123 4.39 -8.03 1.13
C GLU A 123 3.60 -8.43 2.39
N LEU A 124 2.31 -8.11 2.42
CA LEU A 124 1.44 -8.39 3.55
C LEU A 124 0.61 -9.65 3.29
N SER A 125 0.41 -10.46 4.32
CA SER A 125 -0.59 -11.52 4.31
C SER A 125 -1.99 -10.96 4.58
N LEU A 126 -3.04 -11.72 4.30
CA LEU A 126 -4.41 -11.34 4.66
C LEU A 126 -4.57 -11.06 6.17
N LYS A 127 -3.84 -11.80 7.02
CA LYS A 127 -3.82 -11.58 8.48
C LYS A 127 -3.25 -10.20 8.82
N HIS A 128 -2.15 -9.81 8.18
CA HIS A 128 -1.53 -8.50 8.37
C HIS A 128 -2.44 -7.36 7.91
N VAL A 129 -3.05 -7.52 6.72
CA VAL A 129 -3.99 -6.52 6.19
C VAL A 129 -5.15 -6.32 7.15
N ARG A 130 -5.79 -7.38 7.64
CA ARG A 130 -6.90 -7.26 8.60
C ARG A 130 -6.50 -6.54 9.88
N LYS A 131 -5.36 -6.91 10.47
CA LYS A 131 -4.81 -6.24 11.66
C LYS A 131 -4.59 -4.74 11.42
N LEU A 132 -3.98 -4.37 10.30
CA LEU A 132 -3.76 -2.97 9.95
C LEU A 132 -5.09 -2.23 9.80
N LEU A 133 -6.04 -2.78 9.03
CA LEU A 133 -7.37 -2.18 8.82
C LEU A 133 -8.09 -1.87 10.14
N THR A 134 -7.97 -2.75 11.14
CA THR A 134 -8.58 -2.56 12.47
C THR A 134 -7.85 -1.53 13.34
N SER A 135 -6.56 -1.27 13.09
CA SER A 135 -5.77 -0.32 13.89
C SER A 135 -5.86 1.13 13.39
N PHE A 136 -6.21 1.35 12.13
CA PHE A 136 -6.37 2.70 11.57
C PHE A 136 -7.64 3.38 12.09
N ARG A 137 -7.45 4.52 12.77
CA ARG A 137 -8.53 5.36 13.31
C ARG A 137 -9.09 6.28 12.21
N PRO A 138 -10.39 6.18 11.88
CA PRO A 138 -10.99 7.06 10.87
C PRO A 138 -10.96 8.54 11.30
N LEU A 139 -10.76 9.44 10.35
CA LEU A 139 -10.78 10.89 10.61
C LEU A 139 -12.15 11.40 11.06
N THR A 140 -13.24 10.74 10.63
CA THR A 140 -14.62 11.08 11.01
C THR A 140 -14.94 10.82 12.48
N SER A 141 -14.10 10.07 13.20
CA SER A 141 -14.25 9.85 14.64
C SER A 141 -14.03 11.11 15.50
N LEU A 142 -13.59 12.22 14.91
CA LEU A 142 -13.32 13.48 15.60
C LEU A 142 -14.53 14.44 15.61
N SER A 143 -15.61 14.13 14.88
CA SER A 143 -16.76 15.02 14.69
C SER A 143 -17.88 14.88 15.73
N SER A 144 -17.82 13.90 16.66
CA SER A 144 -18.88 13.69 17.65
C SER A 144 -18.75 14.55 18.91
N SER A 145 -17.88 15.57 18.91
CA SER A 145 -17.63 16.45 20.06
C SER A 145 -17.67 17.94 19.70
N LEU A 146 -18.63 18.34 18.86
CA LEU A 146 -19.08 19.73 18.83
C LEU A 146 -20.41 19.79 19.59
N PRO A 147 -20.46 20.40 20.80
CA PRO A 147 -21.74 20.71 21.42
C PRO A 147 -22.46 21.73 20.53
N SER A 148 -23.69 21.39 20.14
CA SER A 148 -24.65 22.33 19.58
C SER A 148 -24.71 23.56 20.50
N GLN A 149 -24.31 24.72 19.99
CA GLN A 149 -24.60 25.99 20.65
C GLN A 149 -26.01 26.38 20.17
N ASP A 150 -26.96 26.34 21.10
CA ASP A 150 -28.27 27.00 20.99
C ASP A 150 -28.11 28.52 20.95
#